data_AF-A0A9P1FW46-F1
#
_entry.id   AF-A0A9P1FW46-F1
#
_cell.length_a   1.000
_cell.length_b   1.000
_cell.length_c   1.000
_cell.angle_alpha   90.00
_cell.angle_beta   90.00
_cell.angle_gamma   90.00
#
_symmetry.space_group_name_H-M   'P 1'
#
loop_
_entity.id
_entity.type
_entity.pdbx_description
1 polymer ?
#
loop_
_entity_poly.entity_id
_entity_poly.type
_entity_poly.pdbx_seq_one_letter_code
_entity_poly.pdbx_strand_id
1 'polypeptide(L)'
;MVAQTAGSEMKFSTSLETEYPSGLCRQLAIAFLEQLQKTGKNISPSTGQIEQEQRMGAGLQPRGARAPLLVGDFKFKIDIKTTDVAIPASIEDNVHIPFQGIPLHSKLISSRMVTEEGENGEKKALTLEHPLDSPHTVDKSNLKAMVFIRDHTKAEVLKFRAQQLRKYTERAAQLSSEESQLRNSLDPDVRRVLEGKRLLLFKEMAADAKVGDEHLFTELTQGFKLTGVMPESKQFPAPPLILFTDGACEEDGLCVTHGAVCYDPESNQALMFGDHVPACWTAKWRTEGKKQLICQAELFPVLVAKKTWSHLISGRAVLWFIDNNSSLAAVIRSYSPVLENYELLVINAKLDVDLQAMHWYTRVPSKSNLSDDPSRLQFSELEAKGFKRCSPRYDLTK
;
A
#
# COMPACT_ATOMS: atom_id res chain seq x y z
N MET A 1 -1.46 47.93 1.06
CA MET A 1 -0.10 48.50 0.99
C MET A 1 0.55 48.44 2.37
N VAL A 2 1.38 47.42 2.61
CA VAL A 2 2.62 47.52 3.39
C VAL A 2 3.58 46.61 2.65
N ALA A 3 4.60 47.22 2.06
CA ALA A 3 5.63 46.55 1.31
C ALA A 3 6.68 45.99 2.28
N GLN A 4 6.98 44.71 2.16
CA GLN A 4 8.30 44.18 2.48
C GLN A 4 8.79 43.45 1.24
N THR A 5 9.68 44.10 0.51
CA THR A 5 10.51 43.50 -0.54
C THR A 5 11.80 43.00 0.07
N ALA A 6 12.10 41.70 -0.08
CA ALA A 6 13.46 41.20 -0.14
C ALA A 6 13.46 39.87 -0.90
N GLY A 7 14.32 39.78 -1.92
CA GLY A 7 14.26 38.78 -2.98
C GLY A 7 14.35 37.32 -2.51
N SER A 8 13.41 36.52 -2.99
CA SER A 8 13.65 35.10 -3.25
C SER A 8 13.20 34.87 -4.69
N GLU A 9 14.14 34.50 -5.56
CA GLU A 9 13.78 33.87 -6.84
C GLU A 9 12.84 32.70 -6.54
N MET A 10 11.74 32.60 -7.28
CA MET A 10 10.88 31.41 -7.26
C MET A 10 11.70 30.23 -7.80
N LYS A 11 12.47 29.58 -6.93
CA LYS A 11 13.22 28.37 -7.25
C LYS A 11 12.29 27.17 -7.12
N PHE A 12 11.96 26.57 -8.25
CA PHE A 12 11.46 25.21 -8.30
C PHE A 12 12.63 24.27 -8.01
N SER A 13 12.77 23.84 -6.75
CA SER A 13 13.75 22.82 -6.37
C SER A 13 13.18 21.45 -6.71
N THR A 14 13.71 20.80 -7.75
CA THR A 14 13.30 19.44 -8.17
C THR A 14 13.50 18.38 -7.08
N SER A 15 14.32 18.65 -6.06
CA SER A 15 14.48 17.80 -4.88
C SER A 15 13.31 17.85 -3.87
N LEU A 16 12.35 18.77 -4.05
CA LEU A 16 11.15 18.94 -3.20
C LEU A 16 9.85 18.61 -3.96
N GLU A 17 9.91 17.78 -5.02
CA GLU A 17 8.83 17.44 -5.96
C GLU A 17 7.52 16.86 -5.35
N THR A 18 7.44 16.65 -4.04
CA THR A 18 6.20 16.20 -3.37
C THR A 18 5.37 17.32 -2.76
N GLU A 19 5.84 18.58 -2.76
CA GLU A 19 5.13 19.70 -2.14
C GLU A 19 4.87 20.84 -3.12
N TYR A 20 3.60 21.19 -3.32
CA TYR A 20 3.23 22.38 -4.10
C TYR A 20 3.81 23.65 -3.45
N PRO A 21 4.31 24.62 -4.24
CA PRO A 21 4.83 25.87 -3.70
C PRO A 21 3.81 26.57 -2.80
N SER A 22 4.24 27.06 -1.64
CA SER A 22 3.36 27.71 -0.65
C SER A 22 2.55 28.87 -1.24
N GLY A 23 3.13 29.61 -2.18
CA GLY A 23 2.45 30.67 -2.93
C GLY A 23 1.26 30.16 -3.75
N LEU A 24 1.41 29.02 -4.43
CA LEU A 24 0.35 28.38 -5.21
C LEU A 24 -0.76 27.86 -4.29
N CYS A 25 -0.41 27.15 -3.21
CA CYS A 25 -1.36 26.66 -2.20
C CYS A 25 -2.20 27.79 -1.61
N ARG A 26 -1.57 28.93 -1.30
CA ARG A 26 -2.24 30.11 -0.76
C ARG A 26 -3.23 30.71 -1.76
N GLN A 27 -2.87 30.82 -3.03
CA GLN A 27 -3.77 31.35 -4.07
C GLN A 27 -4.97 30.42 -4.31
N LEU A 28 -4.74 29.10 -4.34
CA LEU A 28 -5.83 28.12 -4.45
C LEU A 28 -6.80 28.19 -3.27
N ALA A 29 -6.29 28.33 -2.04
CA ALA A 29 -7.12 28.47 -0.86
C ALA A 29 -7.98 29.75 -0.90
N ILE A 30 -7.40 30.88 -1.36
CA ILE A 30 -8.13 32.15 -1.52
C ILE A 30 -9.23 32.00 -2.57
N ALA A 31 -8.92 31.46 -3.76
CA ALA A 31 -9.90 31.26 -4.82
C ALA A 31 -11.06 30.35 -4.38
N PHE A 32 -10.76 29.32 -3.57
CA PHE A 32 -11.78 28.43 -3.00
C PHE A 32 -12.68 29.16 -2.00
N LEU A 33 -12.11 29.98 -1.10
CA LEU A 33 -12.86 30.80 -0.15
C LEU A 33 -13.77 31.82 -0.87
N GLU A 34 -13.26 32.48 -1.91
CA GLU A 34 -14.06 33.40 -2.74
C GLU A 34 -15.25 32.69 -3.40
N GLN A 35 -15.05 31.47 -3.88
CA GLN A 35 -16.13 30.68 -4.48
C GLN A 35 -17.17 30.26 -3.43
N LEU A 36 -16.74 29.89 -2.22
CA LEU A 36 -17.65 29.56 -1.13
C LEU A 36 -18.48 30.77 -0.69
N GLN A 37 -17.88 31.95 -0.63
CA GLN A 37 -18.59 33.20 -0.35
C GLN A 37 -19.66 33.49 -1.42
N LYS A 38 -19.35 33.28 -2.71
CA LYS A 38 -20.33 33.41 -3.79
C LYS A 38 -21.52 32.44 -3.65
N THR A 39 -21.31 31.27 -3.05
CA THR A 39 -22.37 30.30 -2.74
C THR A 39 -23.12 30.58 -1.43
N GLY A 40 -22.88 31.73 -0.78
CA GLY A 40 -23.58 32.16 0.44
C GLY A 40 -23.01 31.59 1.74
N LYS A 41 -21.84 30.93 1.70
CA LYS A 41 -21.17 30.41 2.90
C LYS A 41 -20.13 31.41 3.40
N ASN A 42 -20.40 32.07 4.53
CA ASN A 42 -19.46 32.97 5.17
C ASN A 42 -18.49 32.20 6.07
N ILE A 43 -17.27 31.98 5.58
CA ILE A 43 -16.16 31.44 6.36
C ILE A 43 -15.14 32.55 6.56
N SER A 44 -14.95 32.96 7.81
CA SER A 44 -13.91 33.92 8.19
C SER A 44 -12.56 33.19 8.29
N PRO A 45 -11.48 33.68 7.66
CA PRO A 45 -10.16 33.11 7.88
C PRO A 45 -9.72 33.40 9.33
N SER A 46 -9.43 32.36 10.11
CA SER A 46 -8.83 32.52 11.44
C SER A 46 -7.40 33.04 11.26
N THR A 47 -7.14 34.25 11.74
CA THR A 47 -5.82 34.91 11.63
C THR A 47 -4.80 34.46 12.69
N GLY A 48 -5.12 33.43 13.49
CA GLY A 48 -4.26 32.90 14.55
C GLY A 48 -3.84 31.46 14.29
N GLN A 49 -2.54 31.17 14.41
CA GLN A 49 -1.93 29.82 14.47
C GLN A 49 -2.09 28.89 13.25
N ILE A 50 -2.19 29.48 12.05
CA ILE A 50 -2.37 28.75 10.79
C ILE A 50 -1.29 27.68 10.53
N GLU A 51 -0.01 27.89 10.88
CA GLU A 51 1.05 26.93 10.56
C GLU A 51 0.99 25.62 11.36
N GLN A 52 0.52 25.66 12.60
CA GLN A 52 0.51 24.48 13.48
C GLN A 52 -0.76 23.64 13.25
N GLU A 53 -1.90 24.29 13.04
CA GLU A 53 -3.16 23.63 12.70
C GLU A 53 -3.18 23.08 11.27
N GLN A 54 -2.55 23.77 10.30
CA GLN A 54 -2.42 23.23 8.92
C GLN A 54 -1.54 21.97 8.86
N ARG A 55 -0.48 21.89 9.68
CA ARG A 55 0.36 20.68 9.79
C ARG A 55 -0.41 19.50 10.38
N MET A 56 -1.26 19.75 11.38
CA MET A 56 -2.11 18.71 11.96
C MET A 56 -3.24 18.29 11.01
N GLY A 57 -3.84 19.23 10.28
CA GLY A 57 -4.90 18.96 9.30
C GLY A 57 -4.43 18.20 8.05
N ALA A 58 -3.15 18.33 7.67
CA ALA A 58 -2.55 17.61 6.55
C ALA A 58 -2.14 16.15 6.89
N GLY A 59 -2.45 15.65 8.09
CA GLY A 59 -2.09 14.29 8.51
C GLY A 59 -0.58 14.07 8.69
N LEU A 60 0.23 15.13 8.60
CA LEU A 60 1.64 15.10 8.95
C LEU A 60 1.75 15.03 10.47
N GLN A 61 1.79 13.80 11.00
CA GLN A 61 2.37 13.59 12.33
C GLN A 61 3.72 14.32 12.37
N PRO A 62 4.02 15.10 13.43
CA PRO A 62 5.36 15.62 13.59
C PRO A 62 6.32 14.43 13.48
N ARG A 63 7.24 14.50 12.52
CA ARG A 63 8.23 13.43 12.28
C ARG A 63 8.77 12.99 13.62
N GLY A 64 8.48 11.75 13.97
CA GLY A 64 8.75 11.19 15.27
C GLY A 64 10.23 11.29 15.60
N ALA A 65 10.60 12.36 16.30
CA ALA A 65 11.46 12.16 17.44
C ALA A 65 10.68 11.19 18.33
N ARG A 66 11.14 9.93 18.38
CA ARG A 66 10.71 8.96 19.40
C ARG A 66 10.56 9.76 20.68
N ALA A 67 9.35 9.92 21.19
CA ALA A 67 9.17 10.49 22.51
C ALA A 67 10.10 9.66 23.41
N PRO A 68 11.08 10.27 24.11
CA PRO A 68 11.86 9.49 25.05
C PRO A 68 10.84 8.91 26.03
N LEU A 69 10.80 7.59 26.15
CA LEU A 69 10.03 6.92 27.18
C LEU A 69 10.47 7.58 28.50
N LEU A 70 9.63 8.46 29.05
CA LEU A 70 9.94 9.25 30.24
C LEU A 70 10.13 8.35 31.46
N VAL A 71 9.67 7.10 31.37
CA VAL A 71 9.96 6.01 32.30
C VAL A 71 10.10 4.74 31.48
N GLY A 72 11.20 4.00 31.62
CA GLY A 72 11.28 2.65 31.06
C GLY A 72 10.35 1.71 31.80
N ASP A 73 9.58 0.88 31.08
CA ASP A 73 8.64 -0.09 31.67
C ASP A 73 9.29 -1.05 32.68
N PHE A 74 10.62 -1.20 32.62
CA PHE A 74 11.43 -2.01 33.52
C PHE A 74 12.69 -1.25 33.94
N LYS A 75 13.06 -1.32 35.22
CA LYS A 75 14.26 -0.67 35.78
C LYS A 75 15.55 -1.15 35.11
N PHE A 76 15.63 -2.44 34.78
CA PHE A 76 16.67 -3.08 33.98
C PHE A 76 16.17 -4.45 33.51
N LYS A 77 16.83 -5.03 32.51
CA LYS A 77 16.55 -6.39 32.00
C LYS A 77 17.75 -7.28 32.27
N ILE A 78 17.49 -8.55 32.55
CA ILE A 78 18.51 -9.58 32.78
C ILE A 78 18.23 -10.74 31.83
N ASP A 79 19.20 -11.09 31.00
CA ASP A 79 19.12 -12.25 30.11
C ASP A 79 19.85 -13.43 30.75
N ILE A 80 19.18 -14.58 30.85
CA ILE A 80 19.73 -15.78 31.48
C ILE A 80 19.65 -16.94 30.50
N LYS A 81 20.78 -17.60 30.28
CA LYS A 81 20.88 -18.85 29.53
C LYS A 81 21.07 -20.00 30.51
N THR A 82 20.19 -21.00 30.43
CA THR A 82 20.22 -22.15 31.32
C THR A 82 19.72 -23.39 30.59
N THR A 83 20.21 -24.54 31.01
CA THR A 83 19.84 -25.87 30.50
C THR A 83 19.06 -26.60 31.57
N ASP A 84 17.94 -27.21 31.22
CA ASP A 84 17.16 -28.12 32.07
C ASP A 84 16.67 -27.55 33.41
N VAL A 85 16.23 -26.29 33.43
CA VAL A 85 15.62 -25.67 34.62
C VAL A 85 14.22 -25.14 34.30
N ALA A 86 13.25 -25.44 35.18
CA ALA A 86 11.90 -24.88 35.10
C ALA A 86 11.95 -23.35 35.31
N ILE A 87 11.43 -22.59 34.33
CA ILE A 87 11.48 -21.12 34.36
C ILE A 87 10.29 -20.60 35.19
N PRO A 88 10.51 -19.95 36.34
CA PRO A 88 9.43 -19.42 37.14
C PRO A 88 8.82 -18.17 36.50
N ALA A 89 7.51 -17.94 36.70
CA ALA A 89 6.82 -16.74 36.21
C ALA A 89 7.26 -15.46 36.96
N SER A 90 7.68 -15.61 38.21
CA SER A 90 8.25 -14.55 39.06
C SER A 90 9.32 -15.10 40.01
N ILE A 91 10.30 -14.27 40.37
CA ILE A 91 11.34 -14.60 41.35
C ILE A 91 10.78 -14.46 42.78
N GLU A 92 10.77 -15.56 43.53
CA GLU A 92 10.28 -15.64 44.92
C GLU A 92 11.45 -15.87 45.90
N ASP A 93 11.18 -15.99 47.21
CA ASP A 93 12.26 -16.14 48.20
C ASP A 93 13.01 -17.49 48.11
N ASN A 94 12.40 -18.52 47.51
CA ASN A 94 12.94 -19.87 47.41
C ASN A 94 13.58 -20.16 46.04
N VAL A 95 14.40 -19.24 45.53
CA VAL A 95 14.94 -19.33 44.17
C VAL A 95 16.20 -20.20 44.08
N HIS A 96 16.16 -21.20 43.20
CA HIS A 96 17.28 -22.09 42.91
C HIS A 96 18.19 -21.55 41.77
N ILE A 97 19.42 -22.08 41.68
CA ILE A 97 20.35 -21.83 40.57
C ILE A 97 19.61 -22.09 39.24
N PRO A 98 19.70 -21.20 38.23
CA PRO A 98 20.64 -20.08 38.03
C PRO A 98 20.09 -18.70 38.41
N PHE A 99 18.90 -18.62 39.02
CA PHE A 99 18.19 -17.35 39.19
C PHE A 99 18.61 -16.57 40.46
N GLN A 100 19.67 -17.02 41.12
CA GLN A 100 20.24 -16.38 42.30
C GLN A 100 20.86 -15.02 41.92
N GLY A 101 20.56 -13.99 42.71
CA GLY A 101 21.02 -12.62 42.45
C GLY A 101 20.08 -11.78 41.58
N ILE A 102 18.99 -12.35 41.05
CA ILE A 102 17.90 -11.58 40.45
C ILE A 102 17.07 -10.94 41.58
N PRO A 103 16.66 -9.66 41.47
CA PRO A 103 15.79 -9.05 42.45
C PRO A 103 14.47 -9.82 42.64
N LEU A 104 14.05 -9.95 43.89
CA LEU A 104 12.75 -10.52 44.25
C LEU A 104 11.61 -9.82 43.50
N HIS A 105 10.60 -10.59 43.12
CA HIS A 105 9.42 -10.18 42.33
C HIS A 105 9.70 -9.77 40.87
N SER A 106 10.92 -9.99 40.36
CA SER A 106 11.18 -9.85 38.92
C SER A 106 10.27 -10.78 38.12
N LYS A 107 9.60 -10.26 37.08
CA LYS A 107 8.66 -11.00 36.24
C LYS A 107 9.31 -11.51 34.95
N LEU A 108 8.94 -12.70 34.53
CA LEU A 108 9.35 -13.23 33.23
C LEU A 108 8.70 -12.43 32.09
N ILE A 109 9.52 -11.81 31.25
CA ILE A 109 9.06 -11.08 30.06
C ILE A 109 8.88 -12.02 28.87
N SER A 110 9.83 -12.93 28.66
CA SER A 110 9.82 -13.91 27.57
C SER A 110 10.78 -15.06 27.89
N SER A 111 10.41 -16.28 27.50
CA SER A 111 11.27 -17.46 27.53
C SER A 111 11.26 -18.13 26.15
N ARG A 112 12.42 -18.64 25.73
CA ARG A 112 12.56 -19.42 24.51
C ARG A 112 13.47 -20.61 24.79
N MET A 113 12.97 -21.81 24.55
CA MET A 113 13.80 -23.01 24.53
C MET A 113 14.61 -23.01 23.22
N VAL A 114 15.93 -23.08 23.34
CA VAL A 114 16.83 -23.20 22.19
C VAL A 114 17.50 -24.55 22.29
N THR A 115 17.17 -25.45 21.37
CA THR A 115 17.90 -26.71 21.20
C THR A 115 19.16 -26.39 20.41
N GLU A 116 20.34 -26.48 21.04
CA GLU A 116 21.61 -26.47 20.32
C GLU A 116 21.79 -27.85 19.65
N GLU A 117 21.44 -27.94 18.37
CA GLU A 117 21.85 -29.07 17.52
C GLU A 117 23.31 -28.86 17.10
N GLY A 118 24.12 -29.94 17.19
CA GLY A 118 25.54 -29.94 16.84
C GLY A 118 25.85 -29.55 15.39
N GLU A 119 27.14 -29.40 15.10
CA GLU A 119 27.78 -28.76 13.93
C GLU A 119 27.28 -29.10 12.51
N ASN A 120 26.36 -30.03 12.30
CA ASN A 120 25.81 -30.38 10.98
C ASN A 120 24.37 -29.90 10.81
N GLY A 121 24.14 -28.60 11.06
CA GLY A 121 22.84 -27.93 11.05
C GLY A 121 22.15 -27.86 9.68
N GLU A 122 21.68 -28.98 9.15
CA GLU A 122 20.67 -29.00 8.09
C GLU A 122 19.28 -28.91 8.70
N LYS A 123 18.87 -27.69 9.03
CA LYS A 123 17.45 -27.40 9.27
C LYS A 123 16.68 -27.58 7.96
N LYS A 124 15.52 -28.23 8.04
CA LYS A 124 14.44 -28.30 7.02
C LYS A 124 13.83 -26.91 6.67
N ALA A 125 14.67 -25.89 6.53
CA ALA A 125 14.32 -24.59 5.96
C ALA A 125 14.60 -24.55 4.44
N LEU A 126 15.41 -25.46 3.91
CA LEU A 126 15.76 -25.53 2.48
C LEU A 126 14.59 -25.87 1.56
N THR A 127 13.45 -26.32 2.09
CA THR A 127 12.22 -26.59 1.31
C THR A 127 11.20 -25.45 1.34
N LEU A 128 11.46 -24.37 2.09
CA LEU A 128 10.58 -23.20 2.15
C LEU A 128 11.22 -22.06 1.35
N GLU A 129 10.64 -21.74 0.19
CA GLU A 129 11.00 -20.54 -0.57
C GLU A 129 10.79 -19.31 0.32
N HIS A 130 11.84 -18.50 0.48
CA HIS A 130 11.72 -17.27 1.25
C HIS A 130 10.83 -16.28 0.48
N PRO A 131 9.96 -15.49 1.13
CA PRO A 131 9.14 -14.48 0.45
C PRO A 131 9.94 -13.41 -0.32
N LEU A 132 11.25 -13.27 -0.04
CA LEU A 132 12.19 -12.42 -0.80
C LEU A 132 12.87 -13.14 -1.97
N ASP A 133 12.78 -14.48 -2.05
CA ASP A 133 13.23 -15.29 -3.18
C ASP A 133 12.19 -15.28 -4.31
N SER A 134 10.93 -14.93 -4.00
CA SER A 134 9.92 -14.59 -5.00
C SER A 134 10.24 -13.21 -5.59
N PRO A 135 10.39 -13.09 -6.92
CA PRO A 135 10.78 -11.84 -7.54
C PRO A 135 9.79 -10.73 -7.18
N HIS A 136 10.32 -9.69 -6.55
CA HIS A 136 9.67 -8.38 -6.51
C HIS A 136 9.19 -8.00 -7.91
N THR A 137 8.10 -7.24 -7.99
CA THR A 137 7.46 -6.77 -9.22
C THR A 137 8.39 -5.83 -10.02
N VAL A 138 9.38 -6.41 -10.70
CA VAL A 138 10.19 -5.69 -11.70
C VAL A 138 9.27 -5.39 -12.88
N ASP A 139 9.28 -4.14 -13.34
CA ASP A 139 8.53 -3.76 -14.55
C ASP A 139 8.86 -4.71 -15.72
N LYS A 140 7.83 -5.03 -16.52
CA LYS A 140 7.97 -5.97 -17.65
C LYS A 140 9.06 -5.54 -18.64
N SER A 141 9.32 -4.24 -18.78
CA SER A 141 10.33 -3.69 -19.70
C SER A 141 11.74 -3.97 -19.18
N ASN A 142 11.99 -3.72 -17.90
CA ASN A 142 13.22 -4.07 -17.21
C ASN A 142 13.45 -5.58 -17.20
N LEU A 143 12.40 -6.38 -16.95
CA LEU A 143 12.50 -7.83 -17.00
C LEU A 143 12.91 -8.32 -18.40
N LYS A 144 12.29 -7.78 -19.47
CA LYS A 144 12.69 -8.08 -20.86
C LYS A 144 14.14 -7.70 -21.13
N ALA A 145 14.60 -6.55 -20.64
CA ALA A 145 15.99 -6.12 -20.79
C ALA A 145 16.96 -7.03 -20.04
N MET A 146 16.63 -7.42 -18.80
CA MET A 146 17.42 -8.36 -18.00
C MET A 146 17.51 -9.74 -18.66
N VAL A 147 16.37 -10.27 -19.14
CA VAL A 147 16.30 -11.53 -19.87
C VAL A 147 17.11 -11.45 -21.17
N PHE A 148 16.99 -10.36 -21.94
CA PHE A 148 17.78 -10.14 -23.14
C PHE A 148 19.28 -10.14 -22.86
N ILE A 149 19.73 -9.45 -21.81
CA ILE A 149 21.16 -9.41 -21.43
C ILE A 149 21.65 -10.78 -20.93
N ARG A 150 20.82 -11.53 -20.19
CA ARG A 150 21.14 -12.87 -19.69
C ARG A 150 21.27 -13.88 -20.84
N ASP A 151 20.35 -13.82 -21.81
CA ASP A 151 20.21 -14.83 -22.86
C ASP A 151 21.10 -14.57 -24.08
N HIS A 152 21.80 -13.43 -24.15
CA HIS A 152 22.67 -13.07 -25.27
C HIS A 152 24.12 -12.87 -24.83
N THR A 153 25.05 -13.15 -25.76
CA THR A 153 26.47 -12.87 -25.51
C THR A 153 26.74 -11.36 -25.48
N LYS A 154 27.84 -10.98 -24.82
CA LYS A 154 28.30 -9.58 -24.79
C LYS A 154 28.45 -8.97 -26.20
N ALA A 155 28.93 -9.76 -27.18
CA ALA A 155 29.11 -9.30 -28.55
C ALA A 155 27.76 -9.01 -29.24
N GLU A 156 26.76 -9.85 -29.04
CA GLU A 156 25.41 -9.67 -29.59
C GLU A 156 24.72 -8.44 -28.98
N VAL A 157 24.82 -8.27 -27.66
CA VAL A 157 24.25 -7.08 -26.98
C VAL A 157 24.91 -5.80 -27.48
N LEU A 158 26.24 -5.78 -27.66
CA LEU A 158 26.95 -4.62 -28.22
C LEU A 158 26.54 -4.34 -29.66
N LYS A 159 26.42 -5.38 -30.50
CA LYS A 159 25.96 -5.26 -31.88
C LYS A 159 24.54 -4.69 -31.94
N PHE A 160 23.62 -5.19 -31.11
CA PHE A 160 22.25 -4.69 -31.02
C PHE A 160 22.23 -3.21 -30.62
N ARG A 161 22.97 -2.82 -29.57
CA ARG A 161 23.06 -1.41 -29.12
C ARG A 161 23.63 -0.50 -30.21
N ALA A 162 24.68 -0.93 -30.90
CA ALA A 162 25.28 -0.17 -31.99
C ALA A 162 24.31 0.02 -33.16
N GLN A 163 23.55 -1.02 -33.52
CA GLN A 163 22.52 -0.95 -34.56
C GLN A 163 21.39 0.03 -34.18
N GLN A 164 20.88 -0.03 -32.94
CA GLN A 164 19.84 0.90 -32.47
C GLN A 164 20.36 2.35 -32.45
N LEU A 165 21.57 2.57 -31.95
CA LEU A 165 22.18 3.90 -31.94
C LEU A 165 22.33 4.47 -33.35
N ARG A 166 22.80 3.65 -34.30
CA ARG A 166 22.94 4.05 -35.71
C ARG A 166 21.58 4.42 -36.31
N LYS A 167 20.56 3.57 -36.13
CA LYS A 167 19.18 3.81 -36.60
C LYS A 167 18.68 5.19 -36.14
N TYR A 168 18.73 5.46 -34.83
CA TYR A 168 18.20 6.72 -34.29
C TYR A 168 19.06 7.94 -34.61
N THR A 169 20.38 7.75 -34.81
CA THR A 169 21.25 8.84 -35.27
C THR A 169 20.92 9.25 -36.71
N GLU A 170 20.70 8.28 -37.61
CA GLU A 170 20.29 8.53 -38.99
C GLU A 170 18.90 9.18 -39.06
N ARG A 171 17.92 8.68 -38.27
CA ARG A 171 16.59 9.30 -38.16
C ARG A 171 16.64 10.72 -37.64
N ALA A 172 17.47 10.99 -36.63
CA ALA A 172 17.62 12.34 -36.09
C ALA A 172 18.12 13.36 -37.13
N ALA A 173 19.03 12.95 -38.02
CA ALA A 173 19.50 13.80 -39.10
C ALA A 173 18.40 14.05 -40.14
N GLN A 174 17.62 13.02 -40.49
CA GLN A 174 16.52 13.12 -41.44
C GLN A 174 15.39 14.03 -40.94
N LEU A 175 15.08 13.98 -39.64
CA LEU A 175 14.02 14.78 -39.01
C LEU A 175 14.44 16.23 -38.69
N SER A 176 15.70 16.62 -38.88
CA SER A 176 16.22 17.91 -38.41
C SER A 176 15.50 19.14 -38.97
N SER A 177 15.01 19.08 -40.21
CA SER A 177 14.27 20.18 -40.82
C SER A 177 12.86 20.30 -40.21
N GLU A 178 12.16 19.17 -40.09
CA GLU A 178 10.82 19.09 -39.50
C GLU A 178 10.82 19.46 -38.02
N GLU A 179 11.84 19.05 -37.25
CA GLU A 179 12.04 19.45 -35.85
C GLU A 179 12.16 20.98 -35.73
N SER A 180 12.85 21.62 -36.66
CA SER A 180 13.00 23.08 -36.67
C SER A 180 11.66 23.77 -36.94
N GLN A 181 10.86 23.22 -37.85
CA GLN A 181 9.52 23.72 -38.15
C GLN A 181 8.58 23.55 -36.96
N LEU A 182 8.54 22.36 -36.36
CA LEU A 182 7.75 22.08 -35.16
C LEU A 182 8.14 23.01 -34.02
N ARG A 183 9.43 23.16 -33.76
CA ARG A 183 9.92 24.03 -32.68
C ARG A 183 9.51 25.49 -32.89
N ASN A 184 9.44 25.95 -34.14
CA ASN A 184 8.96 27.29 -34.48
C ASN A 184 7.44 27.45 -34.38
N SER A 185 6.65 26.38 -34.40
CA SER A 185 5.20 26.42 -34.17
C SER A 185 4.81 26.34 -32.69
N LEU A 186 5.71 25.89 -31.82
CA LEU A 186 5.44 25.79 -30.38
C LEU A 186 5.29 27.17 -29.74
N ASP A 187 4.44 27.23 -28.70
CA ASP A 187 4.31 28.38 -27.81
C ASP A 187 5.70 28.81 -27.25
N PRO A 188 5.98 30.12 -27.07
CA PRO A 188 7.29 30.59 -26.60
C PRO A 188 7.75 29.95 -25.29
N ASP A 189 6.84 29.71 -24.34
CA ASP A 189 7.19 29.11 -23.05
C ASP A 189 7.51 27.62 -23.19
N VAL A 190 6.71 26.89 -23.97
CA VAL A 190 6.96 25.46 -24.26
C VAL A 190 8.27 25.28 -25.04
N ARG A 191 8.53 26.14 -26.03
CA ARG A 191 9.76 26.13 -26.84
C ARG A 191 11.02 26.33 -26.00
N ARG A 192 10.94 27.20 -24.99
CA ARG A 192 12.02 27.46 -24.03
C ARG A 192 12.31 26.24 -23.16
N VAL A 193 11.28 25.57 -22.65
CA VAL A 193 11.44 24.37 -21.81
C VAL A 193 11.97 23.18 -22.61
N LEU A 194 11.51 23.01 -23.85
CA LEU A 194 11.89 21.90 -24.73
C LEU A 194 13.13 22.18 -25.59
N GLU A 195 13.89 23.23 -25.27
CA GLU A 195 15.10 23.57 -25.98
C GLU A 195 16.12 22.41 -26.00
N GLY A 196 16.63 22.09 -27.19
CA GLY A 196 17.62 21.04 -27.40
C GLY A 196 17.05 19.61 -27.37
N LYS A 197 15.76 19.42 -27.07
CA LYS A 197 15.09 18.12 -27.20
C LYS A 197 14.73 17.87 -28.68
N ARG A 198 14.85 16.61 -29.12
CA ARG A 198 14.42 16.15 -30.46
C ARG A 198 13.05 15.46 -30.31
N LEU A 199 11.97 16.23 -30.47
CA LEU A 199 10.61 15.80 -30.12
C LEU A 199 10.05 14.79 -31.11
N LEU A 200 10.25 15.00 -32.42
CA LEU A 200 9.84 14.07 -33.47
C LEU A 200 10.61 12.76 -33.37
N LEU A 201 11.92 12.82 -33.09
CA LEU A 201 12.69 11.62 -32.83
C LEU A 201 12.17 10.88 -31.59
N PHE A 202 11.87 11.61 -30.51
CA PHE A 202 11.28 11.03 -29.30
C PHE A 202 9.95 10.34 -29.59
N LYS A 203 9.09 10.93 -30.43
CA LYS A 203 7.83 10.32 -30.90
C LYS A 203 8.07 8.98 -31.58
N GLU A 204 9.03 8.90 -32.50
CA GLU A 204 9.38 7.64 -33.18
C GLU A 204 9.93 6.60 -32.21
N MET A 205 10.83 7.00 -31.31
CA MET A 205 11.39 6.11 -30.30
C MET A 205 10.33 5.56 -29.35
N ALA A 206 9.35 6.39 -28.95
CA ALA A 206 8.24 5.96 -28.10
C ALA A 206 7.37 4.91 -28.83
N ALA A 207 7.09 5.12 -30.11
CA ALA A 207 6.35 4.16 -30.94
C ALA A 207 7.13 2.84 -31.13
N ASP A 208 8.43 2.92 -31.45
CA ASP A 208 9.31 1.75 -31.59
C ASP A 208 9.39 0.93 -30.29
N ALA A 209 9.44 1.60 -29.14
CA ALA A 209 9.45 0.97 -27.82
C ALA A 209 8.05 0.47 -27.37
N LYS A 210 7.00 0.78 -28.14
CA LYS A 210 5.59 0.48 -27.80
C LYS A 210 5.18 1.07 -26.45
N VAL A 211 5.61 2.30 -26.18
CA VAL A 211 5.11 3.08 -25.03
C VAL A 211 3.60 3.23 -25.20
N GLY A 212 2.83 2.83 -24.18
CA GLY A 212 1.37 2.77 -24.24
C GLY A 212 0.68 4.14 -24.21
N ASP A 213 1.44 5.22 -23.98
CA ASP A 213 0.93 6.59 -23.93
C ASP A 213 0.93 7.23 -25.33
N GLU A 214 -0.24 7.29 -25.95
CA GLU A 214 -0.43 7.91 -27.27
C GLU A 214 -0.51 9.45 -27.21
N HIS A 215 -0.76 10.02 -26.02
CA HIS A 215 -1.03 11.45 -25.84
C HIS A 215 0.21 12.23 -25.40
N LEU A 216 1.20 11.57 -24.79
CA LEU A 216 2.42 12.19 -24.27
C LEU A 216 3.10 13.16 -25.23
N PHE A 217 3.25 12.80 -26.51
CA PHE A 217 3.86 13.69 -27.49
C PHE A 217 3.05 14.99 -27.67
N THR A 218 1.74 14.86 -27.80
CA THR A 218 0.83 16.00 -27.95
C THR A 218 0.86 16.88 -26.71
N GLU A 219 0.81 16.28 -25.52
CA GLU A 219 0.86 17.00 -24.24
C GLU A 219 2.20 17.72 -24.03
N LEU A 220 3.32 17.13 -24.43
CA LEU A 220 4.61 17.82 -24.43
C LEU A 220 4.58 19.06 -25.34
N THR A 221 3.99 18.97 -26.52
CA THR A 221 3.95 20.09 -27.48
C THR A 221 2.91 21.16 -27.14
N GLN A 222 1.80 20.80 -26.49
CA GLN A 222 0.68 21.71 -26.19
C GLN A 222 0.67 22.19 -24.73
N GLY A 223 1.42 21.54 -23.85
CA GLY A 223 1.38 21.71 -22.41
C GLY A 223 0.43 20.73 -21.71
N PHE A 224 0.72 20.45 -20.44
CA PHE A 224 -0.10 19.58 -19.60
C PHE A 224 -1.23 20.38 -18.94
N LYS A 225 -2.42 19.77 -18.86
CA LYS A 225 -3.52 20.34 -18.07
C LYS A 225 -3.19 20.26 -16.59
N LEU A 226 -3.29 21.39 -15.89
CA LEU A 226 -3.08 21.47 -14.43
C LEU A 226 -4.31 21.05 -13.62
N THR A 227 -5.49 21.06 -14.25
CA THR A 227 -6.77 20.75 -13.62
C THR A 227 -7.63 19.86 -14.52
N GLY A 228 -8.58 19.16 -13.89
CA GLY A 228 -9.44 18.18 -14.55
C GLY A 228 -8.91 16.75 -14.42
N VAL A 229 -9.62 15.81 -15.04
CA VAL A 229 -9.22 14.41 -15.06
C VAL A 229 -8.08 14.25 -16.07
N MET A 230 -6.92 13.77 -15.60
CA MET A 230 -5.82 13.41 -16.48
C MET A 230 -6.17 12.11 -17.24
N PRO A 231 -5.91 12.04 -18.54
CA PRO A 231 -6.13 10.82 -19.31
C PRO A 231 -5.18 9.70 -18.84
N GLU A 232 -5.56 8.46 -19.11
CA GLU A 232 -4.73 7.30 -18.77
C GLU A 232 -3.45 7.27 -19.64
N SER A 233 -2.29 7.36 -19.00
CA SER A 233 -0.99 7.23 -19.68
C SER A 233 -0.65 5.78 -20.05
N LYS A 234 -1.34 4.80 -19.46
CA LYS A 234 -1.01 3.36 -19.53
C LYS A 234 0.43 3.01 -19.13
N GLN A 235 1.17 3.97 -18.55
CA GLN A 235 2.51 3.78 -17.99
C GLN A 235 2.47 3.47 -16.50
N PHE A 236 1.46 3.99 -15.81
CA PHE A 236 1.22 3.71 -14.41
C PHE A 236 0.31 2.49 -14.25
N PRO A 237 0.47 1.73 -13.15
CA PRO A 237 -0.46 0.67 -12.82
C PRO A 237 -1.88 1.22 -12.75
N ALA A 238 -2.85 0.38 -13.09
CA ALA A 238 -4.27 0.71 -12.96
C ALA A 238 -4.59 1.24 -11.56
N PRO A 239 -5.62 2.09 -11.43
CA PRO A 239 -6.09 2.54 -10.12
C PRO A 239 -6.25 1.35 -9.16
N PRO A 240 -5.92 1.52 -7.88
CA PRO A 240 -6.02 0.42 -6.94
C PRO A 240 -7.48 -0.03 -6.80
N LEU A 241 -7.68 -1.33 -6.67
CA LEU A 241 -8.97 -1.87 -6.24
C LEU A 241 -9.28 -1.37 -4.83
N ILE A 242 -10.52 -0.98 -4.59
CA ILE A 242 -10.98 -0.49 -3.29
C ILE A 242 -11.80 -1.57 -2.62
N LEU A 243 -11.31 -2.14 -1.53
CA LEU A 243 -11.98 -3.21 -0.79
C LEU A 243 -12.31 -2.78 0.64
N PHE A 244 -13.52 -3.07 1.06
CA PHE A 244 -13.97 -2.96 2.45
C PHE A 244 -14.29 -4.35 2.97
N THR A 245 -13.91 -4.63 4.22
CA THR A 245 -14.24 -5.90 4.88
C THR A 245 -14.76 -5.66 6.28
N ASP A 246 -15.67 -6.52 6.71
CA ASP A 246 -16.27 -6.45 8.03
C ASP A 246 -16.78 -7.83 8.49
N GLY A 247 -16.81 -8.02 9.81
CA GLY A 247 -17.29 -9.23 10.45
C GLY A 247 -18.29 -8.94 11.56
N ALA A 248 -19.40 -9.67 11.59
CA ALA A 248 -20.39 -9.58 12.64
C ALA A 248 -20.42 -10.88 13.47
N CYS A 249 -20.49 -10.71 14.80
CA CYS A 249 -20.53 -11.80 15.76
C CYS A 249 -21.63 -11.51 16.78
N GLU A 250 -22.79 -12.10 16.59
CA GLU A 250 -23.99 -11.92 17.42
C GLU A 250 -24.28 -13.17 18.25
N GLU A 251 -25.21 -13.06 19.21
CA GLU A 251 -25.69 -14.19 20.03
C GLU A 251 -24.57 -14.97 20.74
N ASP A 252 -23.66 -14.26 21.43
CA ASP A 252 -22.49 -14.86 22.11
C ASP A 252 -21.62 -15.74 21.18
N GLY A 253 -21.56 -15.38 19.89
CA GLY A 253 -20.78 -16.08 18.88
C GLY A 253 -21.47 -17.30 18.30
N LEU A 254 -22.79 -17.47 18.50
CA LEU A 254 -23.58 -18.49 17.79
C LEU A 254 -23.83 -18.11 16.33
N CYS A 255 -24.06 -16.83 16.06
CA CYS A 255 -24.19 -16.28 14.72
C CYS A 255 -22.93 -15.49 14.36
N VAL A 256 -22.14 -16.03 13.42
CA VAL A 256 -20.95 -15.34 12.90
C VAL A 256 -21.09 -15.20 11.40
N THR A 257 -21.07 -13.95 10.94
CA THR A 257 -21.21 -13.57 9.54
C THR A 257 -20.05 -12.67 9.13
N HIS A 258 -19.80 -12.59 7.84
CA HIS A 258 -18.74 -11.77 7.26
C HIS A 258 -19.21 -11.19 5.95
N GLY A 259 -18.62 -10.05 5.57
CA GLY A 259 -18.95 -9.36 4.34
C GLY A 259 -17.75 -8.64 3.75
N ALA A 260 -17.81 -8.43 2.45
CA ALA A 260 -16.88 -7.55 1.77
C ALA A 260 -17.54 -6.82 0.61
N VAL A 261 -16.98 -5.66 0.30
CA VAL A 261 -17.34 -4.84 -0.85
C VAL A 261 -16.07 -4.58 -1.66
N CYS A 262 -16.14 -4.72 -2.98
CA CYS A 262 -15.06 -4.40 -3.91
C CYS A 262 -15.56 -3.41 -4.95
N TYR A 263 -14.82 -2.33 -5.14
CA TYR A 263 -15.02 -1.38 -6.22
C TYR A 263 -13.74 -1.31 -7.07
N ASP A 264 -13.91 -1.50 -8.37
CA ASP A 264 -12.86 -1.34 -9.36
C ASP A 264 -13.07 -0.04 -10.15
N PRO A 265 -12.24 1.00 -9.91
CA PRO A 265 -12.35 2.25 -10.65
C PRO A 265 -12.05 2.12 -12.15
N GLU A 266 -11.29 1.09 -12.55
CA GLU A 266 -10.89 0.88 -13.95
C GLU A 266 -12.06 0.33 -14.78
N SER A 267 -12.72 -0.72 -14.30
CA SER A 267 -13.89 -1.32 -14.98
C SER A 267 -15.23 -0.71 -14.56
N ASN A 268 -15.21 0.22 -13.60
CA ASN A 268 -16.40 0.75 -12.91
C ASN A 268 -17.30 -0.37 -12.34
N GLN A 269 -16.68 -1.48 -11.90
CA GLN A 269 -17.38 -2.64 -11.38
C GLN A 269 -17.50 -2.55 -9.86
N ALA A 270 -18.73 -2.70 -9.37
CA ALA A 270 -19.06 -2.68 -7.95
C ALA A 270 -19.62 -4.06 -7.54
N LEU A 271 -18.92 -4.75 -6.64
CA LEU A 271 -19.22 -6.10 -6.18
C LEU A 271 -19.36 -6.14 -4.67
N MET A 272 -20.18 -7.06 -4.17
CA MET A 272 -20.25 -7.36 -2.75
C MET A 272 -20.57 -8.83 -2.49
N PHE A 273 -20.20 -9.31 -1.30
CA PHE A 273 -20.73 -10.55 -0.75
C PHE A 273 -20.96 -10.39 0.75
N GLY A 274 -21.85 -11.23 1.27
CA GLY A 274 -22.14 -11.38 2.69
C GLY A 274 -22.72 -12.76 2.91
N ASP A 275 -22.20 -13.48 3.91
CA ASP A 275 -22.61 -14.86 4.20
C ASP A 275 -22.27 -15.25 5.65
N HIS A 276 -22.84 -16.36 6.13
CA HIS A 276 -22.43 -16.99 7.36
C HIS A 276 -21.01 -17.57 7.23
N VAL A 277 -20.22 -17.45 8.28
CA VAL A 277 -18.93 -18.15 8.33
C VAL A 277 -19.21 -19.67 8.37
N PRO A 278 -18.59 -20.48 7.49
CA PRO A 278 -18.84 -21.91 7.48
C PRO A 278 -18.56 -22.58 8.83
N ALA A 279 -19.40 -23.54 9.22
CA ALA A 279 -19.34 -24.18 10.54
C ALA A 279 -17.97 -24.80 10.87
N CYS A 280 -17.24 -25.31 9.87
CA CYS A 280 -15.89 -25.85 10.08
C CYS A 280 -14.90 -24.80 10.60
N TRP A 281 -15.01 -23.54 10.17
CA TRP A 281 -14.16 -22.44 10.63
C TRP A 281 -14.57 -21.99 12.02
N THR A 282 -15.87 -21.76 12.26
CA THR A 282 -16.32 -21.32 13.59
C THR A 282 -16.11 -22.40 14.64
N ALA A 283 -16.23 -23.69 14.31
CA ALA A 283 -15.88 -24.79 15.22
C ALA A 283 -14.38 -24.75 15.58
N LYS A 284 -13.51 -24.54 14.58
CA LYS A 284 -12.06 -24.43 14.79
C LYS A 284 -11.70 -23.26 15.71
N TRP A 285 -12.35 -22.12 15.55
CA TRP A 285 -12.05 -20.94 16.38
C TRP A 285 -12.54 -21.06 17.83
N ARG A 286 -13.47 -21.99 18.12
CA ARG A 286 -13.99 -22.26 19.47
C ARG A 286 -13.19 -23.31 20.26
N THR A 287 -12.18 -23.93 19.66
CA THR A 287 -11.49 -25.12 20.21
C THR A 287 -10.82 -24.88 21.59
N GLU A 288 -10.65 -23.63 22.02
CA GLU A 288 -10.12 -23.25 23.35
C GLU A 288 -11.18 -22.65 24.31
N GLY A 289 -12.47 -22.84 24.06
CA GLY A 289 -13.54 -22.31 24.93
C GLY A 289 -13.81 -20.81 24.77
N LYS A 290 -13.28 -20.20 23.71
CA LYS A 290 -13.55 -18.80 23.33
C LYS A 290 -15.01 -18.65 22.88
N LYS A 291 -15.74 -17.74 23.52
CA LYS A 291 -17.13 -17.41 23.17
C LYS A 291 -17.23 -16.33 22.10
N GLN A 292 -16.39 -15.29 22.17
CA GLN A 292 -16.38 -14.21 21.19
C GLN A 292 -15.36 -14.45 20.08
N LEU A 293 -15.85 -14.46 18.84
CA LEU A 293 -15.05 -14.76 17.62
C LEU A 293 -14.87 -13.52 16.73
N ILE A 294 -15.02 -12.33 17.29
CA ILE A 294 -15.07 -11.08 16.52
C ILE A 294 -13.78 -10.85 15.71
N CYS A 295 -12.60 -11.04 16.31
CA CYS A 295 -11.34 -10.81 15.60
C CYS A 295 -11.15 -11.78 14.41
N GLN A 296 -11.57 -13.03 14.55
CA GLN A 296 -11.55 -14.00 13.45
C GLN A 296 -12.57 -13.61 12.37
N ALA A 297 -13.78 -13.22 12.76
CA ALA A 297 -14.83 -12.77 11.85
C ALA A 297 -14.41 -11.54 11.03
N GLU A 298 -13.59 -10.66 11.62
CA GLU A 298 -13.06 -9.44 11.01
C GLU A 298 -11.87 -9.70 10.07
N LEU A 299 -11.06 -10.73 10.34
CA LEU A 299 -9.93 -11.14 9.50
C LEU A 299 -10.38 -12.01 8.32
N PHE A 300 -11.32 -12.91 8.54
CA PHE A 300 -11.81 -13.89 7.58
C PHE A 300 -12.25 -13.30 6.22
N PRO A 301 -13.02 -12.19 6.13
CA PRO A 301 -13.45 -11.62 4.86
C PRO A 301 -12.29 -11.16 3.98
N VAL A 302 -11.12 -10.82 4.53
CA VAL A 302 -9.92 -10.49 3.73
C VAL A 302 -9.49 -11.70 2.90
N LEU A 303 -9.41 -12.88 3.53
CA LEU A 303 -9.01 -14.12 2.87
C LEU A 303 -10.06 -14.55 1.83
N VAL A 304 -11.34 -14.48 2.22
CA VAL A 304 -12.46 -14.84 1.34
C VAL A 304 -12.52 -13.91 0.13
N ALA A 305 -12.32 -12.60 0.31
CA ALA A 305 -12.28 -11.64 -0.78
C ALA A 305 -11.12 -11.91 -1.74
N LYS A 306 -9.92 -12.17 -1.23
CA LYS A 306 -8.76 -12.58 -2.04
C LYS A 306 -9.02 -13.82 -2.89
N LYS A 307 -9.70 -14.82 -2.31
CA LYS A 307 -10.04 -16.04 -3.02
C LYS A 307 -11.18 -15.85 -4.03
N THR A 308 -12.21 -15.10 -3.65
CA THR A 308 -13.41 -14.87 -4.46
C THR A 308 -13.08 -14.01 -5.69
N TRP A 309 -12.27 -12.98 -5.50
CA TRP A 309 -11.91 -12.00 -6.52
C TRP A 309 -10.45 -12.13 -6.97
N SER A 310 -9.87 -13.33 -6.92
CA SER A 310 -8.48 -13.57 -7.32
C SER A 310 -8.15 -13.05 -8.72
N HIS A 311 -9.08 -13.24 -9.66
CA HIS A 311 -8.99 -12.76 -11.04
C HIS A 311 -8.98 -11.23 -11.17
N LEU A 312 -9.59 -10.51 -10.21
CA LEU A 312 -9.54 -9.04 -10.18
C LEU A 312 -8.27 -8.57 -9.47
N ILE A 313 -7.90 -9.23 -8.37
CA ILE A 313 -6.82 -8.79 -7.48
C ILE A 313 -5.43 -9.09 -8.04
N SER A 314 -5.28 -10.19 -8.80
CA SER A 314 -3.95 -10.67 -9.21
C SER A 314 -3.16 -9.63 -10.00
N GLY A 315 -1.93 -9.36 -9.56
CA GLY A 315 -1.03 -8.38 -10.18
C GLY A 315 -1.43 -6.91 -10.00
N ARG A 316 -2.45 -6.59 -9.20
CA ARG A 316 -2.93 -5.22 -8.98
C ARG A 316 -2.57 -4.65 -7.61
N ALA A 317 -2.63 -3.33 -7.52
CA ALA A 317 -2.67 -2.64 -6.23
C ALA A 317 -4.07 -2.72 -5.62
N VAL A 318 -4.14 -2.93 -4.30
CA VAL A 318 -5.41 -3.08 -3.57
C VAL A 318 -5.35 -2.25 -2.28
N LEU A 319 -6.36 -1.42 -2.08
CA LEU A 319 -6.57 -0.63 -0.88
C LEU A 319 -7.68 -1.28 -0.03
N TRP A 320 -7.29 -1.83 1.11
CA TRP A 320 -8.17 -2.48 2.07
C TRP A 320 -8.57 -1.52 3.19
N PHE A 321 -9.86 -1.43 3.45
CA PHE A 321 -10.46 -0.67 4.53
C PHE A 321 -11.05 -1.63 5.57
N ILE A 322 -10.48 -1.58 6.77
CA ILE A 322 -10.86 -2.43 7.92
C ILE A 322 -11.19 -1.50 9.08
N ASP A 323 -12.28 -1.74 9.82
CA ASP A 323 -12.65 -0.90 10.96
C ASP A 323 -12.19 -1.47 12.32
N ASN A 324 -11.78 -2.73 12.38
CA ASN A 324 -11.19 -3.31 13.56
C ASN A 324 -9.70 -3.02 13.69
N ASN A 325 -9.29 -2.24 14.70
CA ASN A 325 -7.88 -1.89 14.91
C ASN A 325 -7.00 -3.11 15.23
N SER A 326 -7.53 -4.12 15.92
CA SER A 326 -6.79 -5.34 16.25
C SER A 326 -6.54 -6.19 15.01
N SER A 327 -7.56 -6.36 14.17
CA SER A 327 -7.42 -7.06 12.88
C SER A 327 -6.51 -6.31 11.92
N LEU A 328 -6.66 -4.99 11.81
CA LEU A 328 -5.79 -4.13 11.00
C LEU A 328 -4.32 -4.28 11.41
N ALA A 329 -4.02 -4.17 12.71
CA ALA A 329 -2.67 -4.33 13.23
C ALA A 329 -2.11 -5.75 12.97
N ALA A 330 -2.95 -6.78 13.09
CA ALA A 330 -2.57 -8.16 12.87
C ALA A 330 -2.22 -8.44 11.39
N VAL A 331 -3.01 -7.91 10.44
CA VAL A 331 -2.73 -8.06 9.00
C VAL A 331 -1.49 -7.27 8.59
N ILE A 332 -1.34 -6.02 9.05
CA ILE A 332 -0.15 -5.21 8.75
C ILE A 332 1.13 -5.88 9.28
N ARG A 333 1.08 -6.39 10.51
CA ARG A 333 2.23 -7.08 11.12
C ARG A 333 2.41 -8.50 10.59
N SER A 334 1.41 -9.05 9.89
CA SER A 334 1.30 -10.46 9.53
C SER A 334 1.57 -11.40 10.72
N TYR A 335 1.10 -11.01 11.92
CA TYR A 335 1.33 -11.76 13.14
C TYR A 335 0.21 -11.53 14.16
N SER A 336 -0.15 -12.60 14.88
CA SER A 336 -1.00 -12.55 16.06
C SER A 336 -0.48 -13.54 17.11
N PRO A 337 -0.52 -13.20 18.42
CA PRO A 337 -0.24 -14.18 19.47
C PRO A 337 -1.38 -15.19 19.65
N VAL A 338 -2.55 -14.94 19.05
CA VAL A 338 -3.71 -15.84 19.07
C VAL A 338 -3.55 -16.83 17.91
N LEU A 339 -3.44 -18.13 18.23
CA LEU A 339 -3.11 -19.18 17.26
C LEU A 339 -4.06 -19.19 16.05
N GLU A 340 -5.37 -19.08 16.28
CA GLU A 340 -6.37 -19.15 15.22
C GLU A 340 -6.29 -17.94 14.27
N ASN A 341 -5.94 -16.77 14.80
CA ASN A 341 -5.67 -15.58 13.99
C ASN A 341 -4.36 -15.76 13.21
N TYR A 342 -3.34 -16.32 13.84
CA TYR A 342 -2.06 -16.58 13.18
C TYR A 342 -2.22 -17.53 12.00
N GLU A 343 -3.01 -18.59 12.12
CA GLU A 343 -3.32 -19.49 10.99
C GLU A 343 -4.01 -18.76 9.83
N LEU A 344 -4.97 -17.86 10.11
CA LEU A 344 -5.58 -17.02 9.07
C LEU A 344 -4.54 -16.12 8.40
N LEU A 345 -3.61 -15.55 9.16
CA LEU A 345 -2.55 -14.69 8.62
C LEU A 345 -1.54 -15.47 7.77
N VAL A 346 -1.24 -16.72 8.11
CA VAL A 346 -0.40 -17.60 7.27
C VAL A 346 -1.07 -17.87 5.92
N ILE A 347 -2.38 -18.15 5.92
CA ILE A 347 -3.15 -18.31 4.67
C ILE A 347 -3.17 -17.00 3.88
N ASN A 348 -3.36 -15.87 4.56
CA ASN A 348 -3.34 -14.54 3.95
C ASN A 348 -2.00 -14.27 3.26
N ALA A 349 -0.88 -14.59 3.91
CA ALA A 349 0.47 -14.43 3.34
C ALA A 349 0.69 -15.34 2.11
N LYS A 350 0.17 -16.58 2.13
CA LYS A 350 0.19 -17.46 0.95
C LYS A 350 -0.58 -16.83 -0.22
N LEU A 351 -1.79 -16.32 0.04
CA LEU A 351 -2.59 -15.64 -0.98
C LEU A 351 -1.91 -14.38 -1.52
N ASP A 352 -1.18 -13.63 -0.70
CA ASP A 352 -0.41 -12.45 -1.15
C ASP A 352 0.64 -12.83 -2.19
N VAL A 353 1.35 -13.94 -1.96
CA VAL A 353 2.34 -14.49 -2.89
C VAL A 353 1.67 -15.00 -4.17
N ASP A 354 0.62 -15.82 -4.03
CA ASP A 354 -0.08 -16.43 -5.18
C ASP A 354 -0.71 -15.37 -6.11
N LEU A 355 -1.23 -14.29 -5.53
CA LEU A 355 -1.86 -13.22 -6.30
C LEU A 355 -0.84 -12.25 -6.91
N GLN A 356 0.38 -12.18 -6.36
CA GLN A 356 1.40 -11.19 -6.73
C GLN A 356 0.84 -9.75 -6.72
N ALA A 357 -0.02 -9.46 -5.73
CA ALA A 357 -0.73 -8.20 -5.62
C ALA A 357 -0.09 -7.30 -4.55
N MET A 358 -0.20 -5.97 -4.72
CA MET A 358 0.30 -5.00 -3.76
C MET A 358 -0.81 -4.56 -2.82
N HIS A 359 -0.77 -5.00 -1.57
CA HIS A 359 -1.81 -4.73 -0.59
C HIS A 359 -1.45 -3.57 0.34
N TRP A 360 -2.33 -2.58 0.43
CA TRP A 360 -2.30 -1.52 1.43
C TRP A 360 -3.49 -1.66 2.37
N TYR A 361 -3.25 -1.75 3.68
CA TYR A 361 -4.33 -1.85 4.68
C TYR A 361 -4.44 -0.53 5.44
N THR A 362 -5.67 -0.03 5.59
CA THR A 362 -5.95 1.21 6.32
C THR A 362 -7.25 1.12 7.11
N ARG A 363 -7.39 2.04 8.06
CA ARG A 363 -8.55 2.14 8.95
C ARG A 363 -9.70 2.87 8.27
N VAL A 364 -10.94 2.38 8.41
CA VAL A 364 -12.19 3.10 8.04
C VAL A 364 -13.14 3.21 9.23
N PRO A 365 -13.72 4.38 9.56
CA PRO A 365 -14.77 4.49 10.59
C PRO A 365 -15.94 3.55 10.29
N SER A 366 -16.51 2.89 11.30
CA SER A 366 -17.56 1.86 11.09
C SER A 366 -18.76 2.42 10.32
N LYS A 367 -19.19 3.66 10.60
CA LYS A 367 -20.26 4.35 9.85
C LYS A 367 -19.95 4.64 8.37
N SER A 368 -18.68 4.53 7.99
CA SER A 368 -18.19 4.72 6.63
C SER A 368 -17.74 3.40 6.00
N ASN A 369 -17.85 2.28 6.72
CA ASN A 369 -17.49 0.97 6.23
C ASN A 369 -18.63 0.42 5.37
N LEU A 370 -18.45 0.41 4.05
CA LEU A 370 -19.46 -0.10 3.12
C LEU A 370 -19.77 -1.59 3.33
N SER A 371 -18.90 -2.33 4.03
CA SER A 371 -19.10 -3.76 4.27
C SER A 371 -19.87 -4.12 5.54
N ASP A 372 -20.24 -3.16 6.40
CA ASP A 372 -21.06 -3.42 7.61
C ASP A 372 -22.45 -3.97 7.26
N ASP A 373 -23.15 -3.39 6.28
CA ASP A 373 -24.43 -3.93 5.83
C ASP A 373 -24.29 -5.35 5.24
N PRO A 374 -23.38 -5.61 4.27
CA PRO A 374 -23.13 -6.98 3.78
C PRO A 374 -22.74 -7.97 4.87
N SER A 375 -21.94 -7.59 5.87
CA SER A 375 -21.55 -8.48 6.97
C SER A 375 -22.75 -8.85 7.83
N ARG A 376 -23.76 -7.98 7.92
CA ARG A 376 -25.06 -8.21 8.59
C ARG A 376 -26.12 -8.82 7.67
N LEU A 377 -25.73 -9.29 6.48
CA LEU A 377 -26.62 -9.87 5.48
C LEU A 377 -27.69 -8.89 4.95
N GLN A 378 -27.38 -7.59 4.98
CA GLN A 378 -28.21 -6.53 4.43
C GLN A 378 -27.59 -6.02 3.12
N PHE A 379 -28.37 -6.03 2.04
CA PHE A 379 -27.84 -5.82 0.67
C PHE A 379 -28.56 -4.71 -0.09
N SER A 380 -29.78 -4.34 0.31
CA SER A 380 -30.69 -3.53 -0.48
C SER A 380 -30.15 -2.14 -0.83
N GLU A 381 -29.46 -1.48 0.10
CA GLU A 381 -28.93 -0.12 -0.14
C GLU A 381 -27.81 -0.15 -1.20
N LEU A 382 -26.92 -1.12 -1.13
CA LEU A 382 -25.82 -1.26 -2.08
C LEU A 382 -26.32 -1.76 -3.44
N GLU A 383 -27.29 -2.67 -3.50
CA GLU A 383 -27.94 -3.09 -4.75
C GLU A 383 -28.60 -1.89 -5.45
N ALA A 384 -29.28 -1.01 -4.70
CA ALA A 384 -29.85 0.22 -5.24
C ALA A 384 -28.80 1.19 -5.79
N LYS A 385 -27.56 1.13 -5.28
CA LYS A 385 -26.39 1.89 -5.77
C LYS A 385 -25.63 1.17 -6.89
N GLY A 386 -26.10 0.02 -7.36
CA GLY A 386 -25.53 -0.73 -8.49
C GLY A 386 -24.49 -1.79 -8.13
N PHE A 387 -24.32 -2.11 -6.84
CA PHE A 387 -23.44 -3.22 -6.42
C PHE A 387 -24.07 -4.57 -6.77
N LYS A 388 -23.26 -5.48 -7.32
CA LYS A 388 -23.69 -6.84 -7.67
C LYS A 388 -23.27 -7.84 -6.61
N ARG A 389 -24.21 -8.68 -6.19
CA ARG A 389 -23.94 -9.77 -5.23
C ARG A 389 -23.14 -10.89 -5.87
N CYS A 390 -22.14 -11.39 -5.14
CA CYS A 390 -21.28 -12.49 -5.52
C CYS A 390 -21.40 -13.63 -4.50
N SER A 391 -21.12 -14.86 -4.93
CA SER A 391 -20.98 -15.99 -4.01
C SER A 391 -19.53 -16.06 -3.48
N PRO A 392 -19.33 -16.02 -2.15
CA PRO A 392 -18.00 -16.14 -1.56
C PRO A 392 -17.39 -17.53 -1.78
N ARG A 393 -16.07 -17.60 -1.91
CA ARG A 393 -15.30 -18.84 -2.07
C ARG A 393 -14.48 -19.15 -0.81
N TYR A 394 -14.65 -20.38 -0.31
CA TYR A 394 -14.07 -20.83 0.98
C TYR A 394 -12.93 -21.84 0.85
N ASP A 395 -12.49 -22.16 -0.37
CA ASP A 395 -11.38 -23.07 -0.64
C ASP A 395 -10.02 -22.36 -0.44
N LEU A 396 -9.76 -21.98 0.81
CA LEU A 396 -8.60 -21.17 1.22
C LEU A 396 -7.29 -21.96 1.35
N THR A 397 -7.35 -23.29 1.35
CA THR A 397 -6.21 -24.18 1.65
C THR A 397 -5.73 -25.04 0.49
N LYS A 398 -6.34 -24.93 -0.69
CA LYS A 398 -5.89 -25.65 -1.89
C LYS A 398 -4.61 -25.05 -2.47
#